data_AF-A0A0A7S295-F1
#
_entry.id   AF-A0A0A7S295-F1
#
_cell.length_a   1.000
_cell.length_b   1.000
_cell.length_c   1.000
_cell.angle_alpha   90.00
_cell.angle_beta   90.00
_cell.angle_gamma   90.00
#
_symmetry.space_group_name_H-M   'P 1'
#
loop_
_entity.id
_entity.type
_entity.pdbx_description
1 polymer ?
#
loop_
_entity_poly.entity_id
_entity_poly.type
_entity_poly.pdbx_seq_one_letter_code
_entity_poly.pdbx_strand_id
1 'polypeptide(L)'
;MGKLVAVVGDRTTKGGYILTGSGPATCGGRSIALVGDLVTCPKCGSKGQIVEGTPNLTFHGKPAAYNGCHVACKCAPVGSNQIIAGLSWMSVDVIPPKSSESTSYVSNSETRSKIRLDVKKLLDLAKEVSEKHLYYEEIKQQFIQAIESFANSIVTQVDNGSISYAEGSEEIQKEKKASLIKHISGLKMVFLFLVV
;
A
#
# COMPACT_ATOMS: atom_id res chain seq x y z
N MET A 1 -0.53 13.59 -18.10
CA MET A 1 -1.47 13.78 -19.22
C MET A 1 -2.72 12.99 -18.85
N GLY A 2 -3.81 13.68 -18.54
CA GLY A 2 -5.01 13.06 -18.00
C GLY A 2 -5.61 12.00 -18.92
N LYS A 3 -6.01 10.86 -18.37
CA LYS A 3 -6.80 9.82 -19.02
C LYS A 3 -8.20 9.81 -18.42
N LEU A 4 -9.20 9.55 -19.25
CA LEU A 4 -10.58 9.40 -18.78
C LEU A 4 -10.72 8.13 -17.92
N VAL A 5 -11.50 8.23 -16.84
CA VAL A 5 -11.82 7.10 -15.96
C VAL A 5 -12.79 6.17 -16.69
N ALA A 6 -12.55 4.87 -16.62
CA ALA A 6 -13.45 3.90 -17.23
C ALA A 6 -14.69 3.70 -16.35
N VAL A 7 -15.85 3.61 -17.00
CA VAL A 7 -17.14 3.34 -16.36
C VAL A 7 -17.83 2.13 -16.98
N VAL A 8 -18.81 1.57 -16.27
CA VAL A 8 -19.64 0.48 -16.80
C VAL A 8 -20.23 0.87 -18.16
N GLY A 9 -20.09 -0.02 -19.14
CA GLY A 9 -20.54 0.20 -20.52
C GLY A 9 -19.49 0.81 -21.46
N ASP A 10 -18.32 1.23 -20.97
CA ASP A 10 -17.22 1.61 -21.86
C ASP A 10 -16.78 0.42 -22.70
N ARG A 11 -16.36 0.69 -23.94
CA ARG A 11 -16.00 -0.33 -24.93
C ARG A 11 -14.55 -0.74 -24.80
N THR A 12 -14.19 -1.85 -25.43
CA THR A 12 -12.79 -2.26 -25.60
C THR A 12 -12.36 -2.31 -27.06
N THR A 13 -11.05 -2.28 -27.30
CA THR A 13 -10.45 -2.39 -28.64
C THR A 13 -10.82 -3.66 -29.40
N LYS A 14 -11.25 -4.71 -28.68
CA LYS A 14 -11.71 -5.98 -29.26
C LYS A 14 -13.23 -6.07 -29.43
N GLY A 15 -13.95 -4.96 -29.31
CA GLY A 15 -15.42 -4.90 -29.44
C GLY A 15 -16.16 -5.37 -28.19
N GLY A 16 -15.45 -5.51 -27.08
CA GLY A 16 -16.02 -5.82 -25.77
C GLY A 16 -16.60 -4.59 -25.07
N TYR A 17 -17.12 -4.80 -23.87
CA TYR A 17 -17.55 -3.72 -22.98
C TYR A 17 -17.44 -4.13 -21.50
N ILE A 18 -17.32 -3.15 -20.61
CA ILE A 18 -17.26 -3.37 -19.16
C ILE A 18 -18.66 -3.70 -18.61
N LEU A 19 -18.79 -4.83 -17.90
CA LEU A 19 -20.08 -5.25 -17.31
C LEU A 19 -20.28 -4.70 -15.90
N THR A 20 -19.25 -4.79 -15.06
CA THR A 20 -19.36 -4.48 -13.62
C THR A 20 -18.53 -3.27 -13.27
N GLY A 21 -19.03 -2.49 -12.32
CA GLY A 21 -18.32 -1.36 -11.74
C GLY A 21 -18.38 -1.50 -10.24
N SER A 22 -17.29 -1.99 -9.65
CA SER A 22 -17.17 -2.19 -8.20
C SER A 22 -16.90 -0.89 -7.43
N GLY A 23 -16.85 0.25 -8.13
CA GLY A 23 -16.68 1.57 -7.53
C GLY A 23 -17.92 2.05 -6.76
N PRO A 24 -17.77 2.61 -5.55
CA PRO A 24 -18.86 3.25 -4.82
C PRO A 24 -19.26 4.60 -5.43
N ALA A 25 -18.40 5.16 -6.29
CA ALA A 25 -18.65 6.41 -7.01
C ALA A 25 -19.22 6.14 -8.41
N THR A 26 -20.12 7.02 -8.84
CA THR A 26 -20.69 7.01 -10.19
C THR A 26 -20.30 8.28 -10.94
N CYS A 27 -20.10 8.15 -12.25
CA CYS A 27 -19.84 9.28 -13.15
C CYS A 27 -20.89 9.24 -14.27
N GLY A 28 -21.67 10.32 -14.43
CA GLY A 28 -22.75 10.36 -15.42
C GLY A 28 -23.80 9.26 -15.23
N GLY A 29 -24.09 8.87 -13.98
CA GLY A 29 -25.04 7.81 -13.64
C GLY A 29 -24.52 6.39 -13.86
N ARG A 30 -23.24 6.21 -14.21
CA ARG A 30 -22.60 4.90 -14.41
C ARG A 30 -21.55 4.65 -13.34
N SER A 31 -21.50 3.43 -12.81
CA SER A 31 -20.50 3.06 -11.81
C SER A 31 -19.09 3.09 -12.40
N ILE A 32 -18.14 3.59 -11.62
CA ILE A 32 -16.72 3.57 -11.98
C ILE A 32 -16.22 2.13 -11.97
N ALA A 33 -15.48 1.76 -13.01
CA ALA A 33 -14.85 0.45 -13.13
C ALA A 33 -13.51 0.43 -12.38
N LEU A 34 -13.26 -0.63 -11.63
CA LEU A 34 -12.04 -0.88 -10.87
C LEU A 34 -11.27 -2.07 -11.43
N VAL A 35 -10.01 -2.20 -11.05
CA VAL A 35 -9.23 -3.42 -11.30
C VAL A 35 -9.93 -4.63 -10.70
N GLY A 36 -10.02 -5.68 -11.49
CA GLY A 36 -10.75 -6.92 -11.20
C GLY A 36 -12.20 -6.92 -11.73
N ASP A 37 -12.73 -5.80 -12.22
CA ASP A 37 -14.06 -5.77 -12.82
C ASP A 37 -14.12 -6.56 -14.14
N LEU A 38 -15.31 -7.10 -14.41
CA LEU A 38 -15.56 -8.00 -15.53
C LEU A 38 -15.80 -7.23 -16.83
N VAL A 39 -15.22 -7.76 -17.91
CA VAL A 39 -15.30 -7.20 -19.26
C VAL A 39 -15.67 -8.29 -20.24
N THR A 40 -16.63 -8.04 -21.12
CA THR A 40 -17.00 -9.00 -22.17
C THR A 40 -15.93 -8.97 -23.25
N CYS A 41 -15.44 -10.12 -23.72
CA CYS A 41 -14.59 -10.17 -24.90
C CYS A 41 -15.24 -11.05 -25.99
N PRO A 42 -15.87 -10.46 -27.02
CA PRO A 42 -16.52 -11.24 -28.08
C PRO A 42 -15.52 -11.98 -28.97
N LYS A 43 -14.25 -11.55 -29.02
CA LYS A 43 -13.21 -12.16 -29.85
C LYS A 43 -12.79 -13.56 -29.37
N CYS A 44 -12.66 -13.76 -28.06
CA CYS A 44 -12.35 -15.07 -27.49
C CYS A 44 -13.55 -15.74 -26.80
N GLY A 45 -14.73 -15.10 -26.85
CA GLY A 45 -15.97 -15.61 -26.24
C GLY A 45 -15.92 -15.71 -24.71
N SER A 46 -14.92 -15.13 -24.04
CA SER A 46 -14.76 -15.21 -22.59
C SER A 46 -15.02 -13.88 -21.91
N LYS A 47 -15.33 -13.94 -20.61
CA LYS A 47 -15.28 -12.77 -19.73
C LYS A 47 -13.83 -12.53 -19.34
N GLY A 48 -13.31 -11.36 -19.66
CA GLY A 48 -12.02 -10.88 -19.20
C GLY A 48 -12.15 -10.06 -17.92
N GLN A 49 -11.00 -9.70 -17.36
CA GLN A 49 -10.90 -8.85 -16.17
C GLN A 49 -9.98 -7.67 -16.44
N ILE A 50 -10.31 -6.53 -15.86
CA ILE A 50 -9.41 -5.38 -15.89
C ILE A 50 -8.23 -5.67 -14.96
N VAL A 51 -7.01 -5.59 -15.48
CA VAL A 51 -5.79 -5.88 -14.71
C VAL A 51 -4.94 -4.65 -14.44
N GLU A 52 -5.30 -3.51 -15.03
CA GLU A 52 -4.59 -2.25 -14.87
C GLU A 52 -5.52 -1.14 -14.39
N GLY A 53 -4.99 -0.25 -13.58
CA GLY A 53 -5.69 0.91 -13.06
C GLY A 53 -4.71 1.95 -12.53
N THR A 54 -5.23 3.09 -12.11
CA THR A 54 -4.40 4.17 -11.55
C THR A 54 -4.42 4.13 -10.02
N PRO A 55 -3.25 4.21 -9.36
CA PRO A 55 -3.20 4.34 -7.91
C PRO A 55 -3.73 5.70 -7.42
N ASN A 56 -3.78 6.70 -8.30
CA ASN A 56 -4.26 8.05 -7.96
C ASN A 56 -5.76 8.10 -7.64
N LEU A 57 -6.51 7.09 -8.08
CA LEU A 57 -7.93 6.97 -7.79
C LEU A 57 -8.22 5.53 -7.39
N THR A 58 -8.33 5.29 -6.09
CA THR A 58 -8.57 3.96 -5.52
C THR A 58 -9.85 3.94 -4.70
N PHE A 59 -10.57 2.83 -4.78
CA PHE A 59 -11.80 2.60 -4.02
C PHE A 59 -11.73 1.22 -3.38
N HIS A 60 -11.94 1.13 -2.06
CA HIS A 60 -11.82 -0.12 -1.29
C HIS A 60 -10.48 -0.87 -1.56
N GLY A 61 -9.39 -0.12 -1.71
CA GLY A 61 -8.06 -0.67 -2.00
C GLY A 61 -7.86 -1.15 -3.45
N LYS A 62 -8.87 -0.99 -4.33
CA LYS A 62 -8.78 -1.34 -5.75
C LYS A 62 -8.61 -0.07 -6.61
N PRO A 63 -7.60 0.00 -7.48
CA PRO A 63 -7.41 1.15 -8.37
C PRO A 63 -8.50 1.23 -9.45
N ALA A 64 -8.89 2.45 -9.80
CA ALA A 64 -9.83 2.72 -10.86
C ALA A 64 -9.19 2.51 -12.23
N ALA A 65 -9.95 1.91 -13.12
CA ALA A 65 -9.55 1.70 -14.50
C ALA A 65 -9.63 3.02 -15.28
N TYR A 66 -8.79 3.16 -16.30
CA TYR A 66 -8.71 4.36 -17.13
C TYR A 66 -8.57 4.00 -18.62
N ASN A 67 -8.69 5.02 -19.48
CA ASN A 67 -8.56 4.85 -20.91
C ASN A 67 -7.19 4.25 -21.31
N GLY A 68 -7.20 3.08 -21.94
CA GLY A 68 -6.02 2.34 -22.35
C GLY A 68 -5.60 1.21 -21.40
N CYS A 69 -6.30 1.00 -20.29
CA CYS A 69 -6.01 -0.12 -19.39
C CYS A 69 -6.20 -1.47 -20.08
N HIS A 70 -5.28 -2.39 -19.79
CA HIS A 70 -5.33 -3.75 -20.31
C HIS A 70 -6.40 -4.61 -19.63
N VAL A 71 -7.01 -5.47 -20.46
CA VAL A 71 -7.99 -6.47 -20.04
C VAL A 71 -7.39 -7.85 -20.23
N ALA A 72 -7.22 -8.58 -19.13
CA ALA A 72 -6.83 -9.97 -19.14
C ALA A 72 -7.99 -10.83 -19.68
N CYS A 73 -7.79 -11.37 -20.87
CA CYS A 73 -8.72 -12.28 -21.52
C CYS A 73 -7.91 -13.31 -22.32
N LYS A 74 -8.56 -14.35 -22.85
CA LYS A 74 -7.91 -15.41 -23.64
C LYS A 74 -7.45 -14.99 -25.05
N CYS A 75 -7.38 -13.69 -25.34
CA CYS A 75 -6.93 -13.19 -26.65
C CYS A 75 -5.40 -13.19 -26.72
N ALA A 76 -4.84 -13.72 -27.82
CA ALA A 76 -3.44 -13.56 -28.17
C ALA A 76 -3.27 -12.40 -29.18
N PRO A 77 -2.22 -11.57 -29.06
CA PRO A 77 -1.24 -11.51 -27.97
C PRO A 77 -1.83 -10.95 -26.66
N VAL A 78 -1.21 -11.30 -25.54
CA VAL A 78 -1.58 -10.81 -24.19
C VAL A 78 -1.45 -9.28 -24.17
N GLY A 79 -2.44 -8.59 -23.58
CA GLY A 79 -2.49 -7.12 -23.59
C GLY A 79 -3.04 -6.50 -24.89
N SER A 80 -3.49 -7.28 -25.86
CA SER A 80 -4.09 -6.72 -27.08
C SER A 80 -5.50 -6.12 -26.89
N ASN A 81 -6.13 -6.36 -25.74
CA ASN A 81 -7.45 -5.83 -25.40
C ASN A 81 -7.30 -4.69 -24.40
N GLN A 82 -7.70 -3.49 -24.81
CA GLN A 82 -7.58 -2.26 -24.01
C GLN A 82 -8.93 -1.57 -23.90
N ILE A 83 -9.15 -0.88 -22.79
CA ILE A 83 -10.38 -0.10 -22.55
C ILE A 83 -10.35 1.20 -23.35
N ILE A 84 -11.47 1.52 -23.97
CA ILE A 84 -11.73 2.79 -24.66
C ILE A 84 -12.74 3.54 -23.79
N ALA A 85 -12.23 4.37 -22.86
CA ALA A 85 -13.08 5.16 -21.98
C ALA A 85 -13.54 6.43 -22.71
N GLY A 86 -14.85 6.60 -22.84
CA GLY A 86 -15.45 7.76 -23.50
C GLY A 86 -16.80 8.19 -22.92
N LEU A 87 -17.33 7.45 -21.95
CA LEU A 87 -18.63 7.73 -21.32
C LEU A 87 -18.53 8.54 -20.02
N SER A 88 -17.33 8.76 -19.51
CA SER A 88 -17.08 9.54 -18.29
C SER A 88 -16.55 10.94 -18.61
N TRP A 89 -16.85 11.91 -17.74
CA TRP A 89 -16.24 13.24 -17.77
C TRP A 89 -15.08 13.38 -16.78
N MET A 90 -14.86 12.35 -15.95
CA MET A 90 -13.77 12.35 -14.96
C MET A 90 -12.46 11.98 -15.63
N SER A 91 -11.42 12.78 -15.37
CA SER A 91 -10.05 12.49 -15.79
C SER A 91 -9.15 12.26 -14.59
N VAL A 92 -8.19 11.36 -14.76
CA VAL A 92 -7.14 11.03 -13.80
C VAL A 92 -5.80 11.22 -14.47
N ASP A 93 -4.84 11.83 -13.79
CA ASP A 93 -3.49 11.84 -14.29
C ASP A 93 -2.90 10.45 -14.21
N VAL A 94 -2.68 9.86 -15.38
CA VAL A 94 -2.00 8.58 -15.54
C VAL A 94 -0.60 8.90 -15.98
N ILE A 95 0.36 8.50 -15.15
CA ILE A 95 1.75 8.54 -15.55
C ILE A 95 1.98 7.26 -16.39
N PRO A 96 2.41 7.35 -17.66
CA PRO A 96 2.63 6.15 -18.47
C PRO A 96 3.83 5.35 -17.93
N PRO A 97 3.84 4.01 -18.07
CA PRO A 97 5.03 3.22 -17.74
C PRO A 97 6.10 3.48 -18.83
N LYS A 98 6.93 4.52 -18.63
CA LYS A 98 8.22 4.61 -19.30
C LYS A 98 9.18 3.68 -18.55
N SER A 99 9.89 2.85 -19.32
CA SER A 99 11.16 2.26 -18.91
C SER A 99 11.94 3.28 -18.09
N SER A 100 12.24 2.92 -16.83
CA SER A 100 12.80 3.79 -15.79
C SER A 100 12.00 5.07 -15.47
N GLU A 101 11.56 5.12 -14.22
CA GLU A 101 11.08 6.27 -13.45
C GLU A 101 9.63 6.75 -13.61
N SER A 102 8.91 6.52 -12.50
CA SER A 102 7.84 7.33 -11.91
C SER A 102 6.40 7.03 -12.35
N THR A 103 5.77 6.03 -11.74
CA THR A 103 4.30 5.91 -11.64
C THR A 103 3.92 5.85 -10.18
N SER A 104 3.21 6.88 -9.71
CA SER A 104 2.83 7.23 -8.34
C SER A 104 2.26 6.08 -7.48
N TYR A 105 3.16 5.25 -6.96
CA TYR A 105 3.08 4.72 -5.61
C TYR A 105 2.78 5.88 -4.65
N VAL A 106 1.87 5.64 -3.70
CA VAL A 106 1.53 6.47 -2.54
C VAL A 106 2.61 7.51 -2.28
N SER A 107 2.24 8.80 -2.32
CA SER A 107 3.08 9.95 -1.97
C SER A 107 4.27 9.51 -1.12
N ASN A 108 5.44 9.34 -1.75
CA ASN A 108 6.64 8.85 -1.06
C ASN A 108 7.06 9.85 0.04
N SER A 109 6.46 11.04 0.10
CA SER A 109 6.56 11.96 1.24
C SER A 109 5.64 11.56 2.40
N GLU A 110 4.39 11.13 2.17
CA GLU A 110 3.43 10.80 3.25
C GLU A 110 3.70 9.44 3.88
N THR A 111 4.04 8.41 3.12
CA THR A 111 4.36 7.07 3.66
C THR A 111 5.68 7.07 4.40
N ARG A 112 6.69 7.76 3.84
CA ARG A 112 7.98 7.98 4.49
C ARG A 112 7.84 8.87 5.72
N SER A 113 6.95 9.86 5.69
CA SER A 113 6.60 10.65 6.88
C SER A 113 5.86 9.85 7.93
N LYS A 114 4.99 8.90 7.55
CA LYS A 114 4.28 8.01 8.49
C LYS A 114 5.22 7.00 9.14
N ILE A 115 6.09 6.33 8.38
CA ILE A 115 7.16 5.48 8.95
C ILE A 115 8.07 6.27 9.88
N ARG A 116 8.53 7.46 9.45
CA ARG A 116 9.39 8.31 10.28
C ARG A 116 8.66 8.78 11.55
N LEU A 117 7.36 9.02 11.47
CA LEU A 117 6.53 9.38 12.63
C LEU A 117 6.34 8.20 13.59
N ASP A 118 6.11 6.99 13.07
CA ASP A 118 5.95 5.78 13.88
C ASP A 118 7.27 5.35 14.54
N VAL A 119 8.39 5.50 13.83
CA VAL A 119 9.75 5.35 14.37
C VAL A 119 10.02 6.37 15.47
N LYS A 120 9.64 7.65 15.24
CA LYS A 120 9.80 8.69 16.26
C LYS A 120 9.00 8.37 17.53
N LYS A 121 7.75 7.93 17.39
CA LYS A 121 6.92 7.49 18.53
C LYS A 121 7.52 6.28 19.26
N LEU A 122 8.12 5.33 18.54
CA LEU A 122 8.80 4.19 19.14
C LEU A 122 10.01 4.63 19.98
N LEU A 123 10.81 5.55 19.44
CA LEU A 123 11.99 6.12 20.12
C LEU A 123 11.61 6.95 21.35
N ASP A 124 10.54 7.75 21.26
CA ASP A 124 10.05 8.53 22.40
C ASP A 124 9.55 7.61 23.53
N LEU A 125 8.83 6.54 23.19
CA LEU A 125 8.41 5.53 24.17
C LEU A 125 9.59 4.76 24.75
N ALA A 126 10.61 4.44 23.96
CA ALA A 126 11.82 3.78 24.44
C ALA A 126 12.56 4.65 25.46
N LYS A 127 12.68 5.95 25.20
CA LYS A 127 13.27 6.90 26.14
C LYS A 127 12.46 6.98 27.43
N GLU A 128 11.15 7.12 27.33
CA GLU A 128 10.26 7.16 28.51
C GLU A 128 10.38 5.89 29.37
N VAL A 129 10.43 4.71 28.73
CA VAL A 129 10.64 3.43 29.43
C VAL A 129 12.03 3.37 30.05
N SER A 130 13.06 3.83 29.35
CA SER A 130 14.44 3.83 29.86
C SER A 130 14.61 4.74 31.07
N GLU A 131 13.94 5.90 31.10
CA GLU A 131 14.01 6.83 32.22
C GLU A 131 13.22 6.32 33.44
N LYS A 132 12.08 5.66 33.21
CA LYS A 132 11.21 5.17 34.29
C LYS A 132 11.65 3.83 34.87
N HIS A 133 12.33 2.98 34.09
CA HIS A 133 12.54 1.58 34.44
C HIS A 133 13.98 1.10 34.38
N LEU A 134 14.92 1.90 33.86
CA LEU A 134 16.34 1.55 33.85
C LEU A 134 17.09 2.56 34.73
N TYR A 135 17.85 2.05 35.70
CA TYR A 135 18.58 2.89 36.65
C TYR A 135 20.01 3.21 36.17
N TYR A 136 20.65 2.26 35.48
CA TYR A 136 22.05 2.37 35.04
C TYR A 136 22.16 2.89 33.60
N GLU A 137 22.99 3.92 33.42
CA GLU A 137 23.19 4.61 32.13
C GLU A 137 23.71 3.68 31.02
N GLU A 138 24.59 2.73 31.33
CA GLU A 138 25.11 1.76 30.35
C GLU A 138 23.99 0.85 29.80
N ILE A 139 23.03 0.47 30.65
CA ILE A 139 21.88 -0.35 30.26
C ILE A 139 20.89 0.50 29.45
N LYS A 140 20.69 1.77 29.81
CA LYS A 140 19.88 2.72 29.02
C LYS A 140 20.46 2.90 27.62
N GLN A 141 21.77 3.11 27.51
CA GLN A 141 22.44 3.31 26.22
C GLN A 141 22.33 2.08 25.33
N GLN A 142 22.59 0.87 25.86
CA GLN A 142 22.45 -0.35 25.08
C GLN A 142 20.99 -0.60 24.63
N PHE A 143 20.02 -0.31 25.49
CA PHE A 143 18.60 -0.44 25.15
C PHE A 143 18.17 0.53 24.05
N ILE A 144 18.53 1.82 24.18
CA ILE A 144 18.22 2.84 23.18
C ILE A 144 18.91 2.52 21.86
N GLN A 145 20.19 2.13 21.90
CA GLN A 145 20.96 1.79 20.70
C GLN A 145 20.40 0.56 19.97
N ALA A 146 19.92 -0.45 20.71
CA ALA A 146 19.26 -1.61 20.11
C ALA A 146 17.96 -1.21 19.39
N ILE A 147 17.16 -0.33 19.98
CA ILE A 147 15.90 0.16 19.39
C ILE A 147 16.17 1.06 18.20
N GLU A 148 17.16 1.95 18.28
CA GLU A 148 17.59 2.79 17.16
C GLU A 148 18.09 1.96 15.98
N SER A 149 18.93 0.95 16.25
CA SER A 149 19.45 0.04 15.23
C SER A 149 18.32 -0.72 14.53
N PHE A 150 17.36 -1.24 15.31
CA PHE A 150 16.18 -1.92 14.78
C PHE A 150 15.30 -0.98 13.92
N ALA A 151 15.00 0.21 14.44
CA ALA A 151 14.19 1.20 13.72
C ALA A 151 14.85 1.63 12.40
N ASN A 152 16.16 1.89 12.41
CA ASN A 152 16.92 2.27 11.22
C ASN A 152 17.00 1.14 10.19
N SER A 153 17.08 -0.12 10.63
CA SER A 153 17.02 -1.30 9.76
C SER A 153 15.69 -1.37 9.02
N ILE A 154 14.55 -1.14 9.71
CA ILE A 154 13.23 -1.17 9.08
C ILE A 154 13.04 0.00 8.11
N VAL A 155 13.46 1.21 8.49
CA VAL A 155 13.44 2.36 7.57
C VAL A 155 14.24 2.06 6.31
N THR A 156 15.41 1.43 6.43
CA THR A 156 16.26 1.08 5.29
C THR A 156 15.61 0.00 4.41
N GLN A 157 14.98 -1.01 5.02
CA GLN A 157 14.27 -2.07 4.31
C GLN A 157 12.99 -1.59 3.60
N VAL A 158 12.38 -0.51 4.08
CA VAL A 158 11.26 0.13 3.38
C VAL A 158 11.77 1.11 2.31
N ASP A 159 12.80 1.90 2.61
CA ASP A 159 13.41 2.86 1.66
C ASP A 159 14.05 2.12 0.46
N ASN A 160 14.54 0.89 0.65
CA ASN A 160 15.08 0.05 -0.44
C ASN A 160 14.01 -0.84 -1.13
N GLY A 161 12.75 -0.77 -0.69
CA GLY A 161 11.63 -1.51 -1.26
C GLY A 161 11.62 -3.02 -0.98
N SER A 162 12.43 -3.51 -0.03
CA SER A 162 12.54 -4.94 0.32
C SER A 162 11.33 -5.46 1.09
N ILE A 163 10.65 -4.59 1.85
CA ILE A 163 9.41 -4.93 2.58
C ILE A 163 8.37 -3.82 2.39
N SER A 164 7.09 -4.17 2.42
CA SER A 164 6.00 -3.18 2.34
C SER A 164 5.79 -2.46 3.69
N TYR A 165 5.19 -1.25 3.66
CA TYR A 165 4.86 -0.49 4.88
C TYR A 165 3.99 -1.30 5.86
N ALA A 166 3.04 -2.08 5.35
CA ALA A 166 2.13 -2.87 6.18
C ALA A 166 2.91 -3.97 6.95
N GLU A 167 3.80 -4.69 6.26
CA GLU A 167 4.66 -5.70 6.87
C GLU A 167 5.66 -5.09 7.86
N GLY A 168 6.27 -3.94 7.51
CA GLY A 168 7.17 -3.22 8.41
C GLY A 168 6.47 -2.68 9.66
N SER A 169 5.23 -2.18 9.54
CA SER A 169 4.43 -1.68 10.66
C SER A 169 4.01 -2.80 11.61
N GLU A 170 3.62 -3.96 11.07
CA GLU A 170 3.30 -5.14 11.88
C GLU A 170 4.52 -5.67 12.63
N GLU A 171 5.70 -5.72 12.01
CA GLU A 171 6.92 -6.17 12.69
C GLU A 171 7.37 -5.18 13.77
N ILE A 172 7.20 -3.86 13.56
CA ILE A 172 7.40 -2.85 14.61
C ILE A 172 6.42 -3.08 15.78
N GLN A 173 5.14 -3.36 15.51
CA GLN A 173 4.17 -3.59 16.58
C GLN A 173 4.43 -4.89 17.35
N LYS A 174 4.89 -5.92 16.66
CA LYS A 174 5.25 -7.22 17.24
C LYS A 174 6.51 -7.10 18.10
N GLU A 175 7.55 -6.42 17.61
CA GLU A 175 8.78 -6.19 18.37
C GLU A 175 8.53 -5.26 19.57
N LYS A 176 7.68 -4.23 19.41
CA LYS A 176 7.24 -3.39 20.53
C LYS A 176 6.57 -4.22 21.62
N LYS A 177 5.67 -5.15 21.26
CA LYS A 177 5.01 -6.05 22.22
C LYS A 177 6.03 -7.01 22.86
N ALA A 178 6.92 -7.62 22.08
CA ALA A 178 7.92 -8.55 22.58
C ALA A 178 8.92 -7.89 23.53
N SER A 179 9.40 -6.69 23.20
CA SER A 179 10.31 -5.90 24.03
C SER A 179 9.64 -5.41 25.32
N LEU A 180 8.38 -4.94 25.24
CA LEU A 180 7.60 -4.61 26.44
C LEU A 180 7.43 -5.83 27.36
N ILE A 181 7.08 -6.99 26.80
CA ILE A 181 6.87 -8.23 27.56
C ILE A 181 8.18 -8.71 28.20
N LYS A 182 9.31 -8.64 27.48
CA LYS A 182 10.63 -9.05 27.98
C LYS A 182 11.11 -8.12 29.10
N HIS A 183 10.92 -6.81 28.97
CA HIS A 183 11.27 -5.85 30.03
C HIS A 183 10.32 -5.91 31.23
N ILE A 184 9.01 -6.07 31.04
CA ILE A 184 8.05 -6.24 32.15
C ILE A 184 8.34 -7.54 32.92
N SER A 185 8.67 -8.63 32.21
CA SER A 185 9.07 -9.90 32.83
C SER A 185 10.41 -9.78 33.57
N GLY A 186 11.37 -9.04 33.00
CA GLY A 186 12.64 -8.74 33.64
C GLY A 186 12.51 -7.88 34.89
N LEU A 187 11.67 -6.83 34.87
CA LEU A 187 11.40 -6.01 36.06
C LEU A 187 10.70 -6.81 37.15
N LYS A 188 9.79 -7.74 36.81
CA LYS A 188 9.20 -8.66 37.80
C LYS A 188 10.24 -9.55 38.48
N MET A 189 11.23 -10.05 37.73
CA MET A 189 12.33 -10.84 38.30
C MET A 189 13.27 -10.01 39.18
N VAL A 190 13.58 -8.78 38.79
CA VAL A 190 14.43 -7.87 39.58
C VAL A 190 13.71 -7.41 40.86
N PHE A 191 12.40 -7.15 40.80
CA PHE A 191 11.60 -6.87 42.01
C PHE A 191 11.50 -8.08 42.94
N LEU A 192 11.48 -9.31 42.41
CA LEU A 192 11.49 -10.53 43.22
C LEU A 192 12.85 -10.75 43.92
N PHE A 193 13.94 -10.24 43.33
CA PHE A 193 15.29 -10.31 43.90
C PHE A 193 15.60 -9.22 44.94
N LEU A 194 14.80 -8.14 45.00
CA LEU A 194 14.96 -7.03 45.95
C LEU A 194 14.01 -7.12 47.16
N VAL A 195 13.11 -8.11 47.20
CA VAL A 195 12.14 -8.33 48.29
C VAL A 195 12.43 -9.65 49.04
N VAL A 196 13.65 -10.17 48.95
CA VAL A 196 14.17 -11.27 49.80
C VAL A 196 15.41 -10.80 50.53
#